data_AF-A0A3A6MX60-F1
#
_entry.id   AF-A0A3A6MX60-F1
#
_cell.length_a   1.000
_cell.length_b   1.000
_cell.length_c   1.000
_cell.angle_alpha   90.00
_cell.angle_beta   90.00
_cell.angle_gamma   90.00
#
_symmetry.space_group_name_H-M   'P 1'
#
loop_
_entity.id
_entity.type
_entity.pdbx_description
1 polymer ?
#
loop_
_entity_poly.entity_id
_entity_poly.type
_entity_poly.pdbx_seq_one_letter_code
_entity_poly.pdbx_strand_id
1 'polypeptide(L)' 'ARKALDWDRQLELAIDPVKAKRYRGQLNPKGNKACTMCGDFCAMRIVGEYLGKDISGC' A
#
# COMPACT_ATOMS: atom_id res chain seq x y z
N ALA A 1 -4.18 7.36 2.00
CA ALA A 1 -3.13 6.44 2.48
C ALA A 1 -3.45 5.00 2.06
N ARG A 2 -4.09 4.16 2.90
CA ARG A 2 -4.22 2.72 2.63
C ARG A 2 -4.97 2.35 1.36
N LYS A 3 -6.14 2.96 1.14
CA LYS A 3 -6.97 2.69 -0.03
C LYS A 3 -6.25 3.02 -1.35
N ALA A 4 -5.53 4.13 -1.34
CA ALA A 4 -4.75 4.66 -2.45
C ALA A 4 -3.38 3.97 -2.63
N LEU A 5 -3.03 2.99 -1.78
CA LEU A 5 -1.70 2.38 -1.73
C LEU A 5 -0.56 3.42 -1.59
N ASP A 6 -0.85 4.55 -0.95
CA ASP A 6 0.11 5.57 -0.60
C ASP A 6 0.81 5.15 0.70
N TRP A 7 1.95 4.48 0.50
CA TRP A 7 2.72 3.89 1.57
C TRP A 7 3.47 4.91 2.40
N ASP A 8 3.97 5.98 1.80
CA ASP A 8 4.68 7.01 2.55
C ASP A 8 3.74 7.66 3.55
N ARG A 9 2.54 8.04 3.11
CA ARG A 9 1.51 8.59 4.02
C ARG A 9 0.99 7.56 5.01
N GLN A 10 0.84 6.29 4.60
CA GLN A 10 0.38 5.23 5.51
C GLN A 10 1.38 4.96 6.63
N LEU A 11 2.68 5.01 6.34
CA LEU A 11 3.75 4.81 7.31
C LEU A 11 3.90 6.01 8.24
N GLU A 12 3.74 7.23 7.72
CA GLU A 12 3.75 8.46 8.52
C GLU A 12 2.57 8.49 9.52
N LEU A 13 1.39 8.07 9.09
CA LEU A 13 0.17 8.03 9.92
C LEU A 13 0.08 6.81 10.84
N ALA A 14 1.05 5.89 10.80
CA ALA A 14 1.04 4.73 11.67
C ALA A 14 1.23 5.14 13.14
N ILE A 15 0.63 4.40 14.07
CA ILE A 15 0.82 4.61 15.53
C ILE A 15 2.31 4.52 15.89
N ASP A 16 3.04 3.60 15.25
CA ASP A 16 4.49 3.47 15.34
C ASP A 16 5.11 3.47 13.92
N PRO A 17 5.49 4.65 13.41
CA PRO A 17 6.07 4.79 12.07
C PRO A 17 7.39 4.05 11.91
N VAL A 18 8.20 3.95 12.97
CA VAL A 18 9.52 3.32 12.92
C VAL A 18 9.38 1.82 12.71
N LYS A 19 8.53 1.18 13.52
CA LYS A 19 8.23 -0.26 13.40
C LYS A 19 7.56 -0.58 12.06
N ALA A 20 6.62 0.25 11.61
CA ALA A 20 5.95 0.05 10.33
C ALA A 20 6.91 0.14 9.13
N LYS A 21 7.82 1.14 9.12
CA LYS A 21 8.86 1.29 8.08
C LYS A 21 9.81 0.09 8.07
N ARG A 22 10.24 -0.36 9.26
CA ARG A 22 11.12 -1.52 9.39
C ARG A 22 10.50 -2.78 8.78
N TYR A 23 9.26 -3.11 9.13
CA TYR A 23 8.62 -4.31 8.58
C TYR A 23 8.40 -4.22 7.08
N ARG A 24 7.95 -3.07 6.56
CA ARG A 24 7.80 -2.91 5.12
C ARG A 24 9.13 -3.06 4.40
N GLY A 25 10.20 -2.44 4.89
CA GLY A 25 11.53 -2.55 4.28
C GLY A 25 12.10 -3.97 4.30
N GLN A 26 11.76 -4.77 5.31
CA GLN A 26 12.19 -6.17 5.41
C GLN A 26 11.36 -7.11 4.53
N LEU A 27 10.04 -6.89 4.45
CA LEU A 27 9.11 -7.83 3.84
C LEU A 27 8.78 -7.47 2.38
N ASN A 28 8.92 -6.21 1.95
CA ASN A 28 8.54 -5.78 0.63
C ASN A 28 9.76 -5.53 -0.28
N PRO A 29 9.85 -6.21 -1.44
CA PRO A 29 10.84 -5.89 -2.46
C PRO A 29 10.71 -4.43 -2.93
N LYS A 30 11.84 -3.81 -3.26
CA LYS A 30 11.86 -2.46 -3.84
C LYS A 30 11.03 -2.45 -5.14
N GLY A 31 10.15 -1.45 -5.28
CA GLY A 31 9.32 -1.26 -6.47
C GLY A 31 7.93 -1.93 -6.44
N ASN A 32 7.61 -2.73 -5.43
CA ASN A 32 6.28 -3.31 -5.34
C ASN A 32 5.24 -2.30 -4.79
N LYS A 33 4.21 -2.03 -5.58
CA LYS A 33 3.09 -1.14 -5.21
C LYS A 33 2.18 -1.74 -4.14
N ALA A 34 2.11 -3.07 -4.04
CA ALA A 34 1.27 -3.79 -3.08
C ALA A 34 2.08 -4.29 -1.87
N CYS A 35 1.37 -4.89 -0.90
CA CYS A 35 2.02 -5.68 0.15
C CYS A 35 2.32 -7.10 -0.33
N THR A 36 3.28 -7.77 0.31
CA THR A 36 3.64 -9.16 -0.02
C THR A 36 2.60 -10.19 0.39
N MET A 37 1.54 -9.81 1.11
CA MET A 37 0.46 -10.71 1.48
C MET A 37 -0.30 -11.23 0.25
N CYS A 38 -0.67 -10.33 -0.66
CA CYS A 38 -1.42 -10.68 -1.87
C CYS A 38 -0.59 -10.50 -3.15
N GLY A 39 0.49 -9.73 -3.09
CA GLY A 39 1.37 -9.44 -4.23
C GLY A 39 0.59 -8.86 -5.41
N ASP A 40 0.73 -9.51 -6.56
CA ASP A 40 0.08 -9.11 -7.80
C ASP A 40 -1.44 -9.25 -7.74
N PHE A 41 -2.00 -10.04 -6.83
CA PHE A 41 -3.46 -10.20 -6.67
C PHE A 41 -4.06 -9.23 -5.65
N CYS A 42 -3.45 -8.07 -5.43
CA CYS A 42 -3.96 -7.07 -4.50
C CYS A 42 -5.36 -6.58 -4.92
N ALA A 43 -6.37 -6.88 -4.08
CA ALA A 43 -7.76 -6.50 -4.32
C ALA A 43 -7.95 -4.99 -4.54
N MET A 44 -7.28 -4.15 -3.75
CA MET A 44 -7.38 -2.69 -3.89
C MET A 44 -6.88 -2.22 -5.25
N ARG A 45 -5.76 -2.77 -5.73
CA ARG A 45 -5.19 -2.45 -7.05
C ARG A 45 -6.15 -2.86 -8.17
N ILE A 46 -6.60 -4.11 -8.16
CA ILE A 46 -7.48 -4.67 -9.21
C ILE A 46 -8.81 -3.89 -9.28
N VAL A 47 -9.43 -3.61 -8.13
CA VAL A 47 -10.69 -2.87 -8.09
C VAL A 47 -10.48 -1.42 -8.57
N GLY A 48 -9.37 -0.78 -8.21
CA GLY A 48 -9.05 0.57 -8.70
C GLY A 48 -8.85 0.62 -10.21
N GLU A 49 -8.10 -0.34 -10.76
CA GLU A 49 -7.89 -0.49 -12.21
C GLU A 49 -9.22 -0.70 -12.94
N TYR A 50 -10.09 -1.58 -12.42
CA TYR A 50 -11.40 -1.86 -13.02
C TYR A 50 -12.34 -0.65 -12.99
N LEU A 51 -12.35 0.11 -11.89
CA LEU A 51 -13.24 1.26 -11.73
C LEU A 51 -12.76 2.53 -12.44
N GLY A 52 -11.57 2.51 -13.07
CA GLY A 52 -11.01 3.65 -13.80
C GLY A 52 -10.80 4.89 -12.92
N LYS A 53 -10.77 4.73 -11.60
CA LYS A 53 -10.58 5.82 -10.63
C LYS A 53 -9.26 5.63 -9.91
N ASP A 54 -8.45 6.69 -9.88
CA ASP A 54 -7.41 6.81 -8.87
C ASP A 54 -8.10 6.71 -7.50
N ILE A 55 -7.65 5.77 -6.67
CA ILE A 55 -8.37 5.27 -5.49
C ILE A 55 -8.25 6.25 -4.29
N SER A 56 -8.14 7.54 -4.62
CA SER A 56 -8.01 8.68 -3.74
C SER A 56 -9.36 9.34 -3.41
N GLY A 57 -10.40 9.12 -4.21
CA GLY A 57 -11.73 9.71 -3.99
C GLY A 57 -12.80 8.69 -3.55
N CYS A 58 -13.10 8.66 -2.26
CA CYS A 58 -14.39 8.22 -1.70
C CYS A 58 -14.57 8.86 -0.33
#